data_AF-A0A7D9IX22-F1
#
_entry.id   AF-A0A7D9IX22-F1
#
_cell.length_a   1.000
_cell.length_b   1.000
_cell.length_c   1.000
_cell.angle_alpha   90.00
_cell.angle_beta   90.00
_cell.angle_gamma   90.00
#
_symmetry.space_group_name_H-M   'P 1'
#
loop_
_entity.id
_entity.type
_entity.pdbx_description
1 polymer ?
#
loop_
_entity_poly.entity_id
_entity_poly.type
_entity_poly.pdbx_seq_one_letter_code
_entity_poly.pdbx_strand_id
1 'polypeptide(L)'
;MASFIEPSLLEGEHFSEAIRIVCCFFQVESLHREQIEALKAFFLGKNIFFSAGTGYGIKSLVFQAVPLLADLLDEQVVGSSIAIIICPLVSLMLDQVAYLKSLGLNAAD
;
A
#
# COMPACT_ATOMS: atom_id res chain seq x y z
N MET A 1 0.00 -15.95 -4.88
CA MET A 1 -0.49 -15.70 -6.26
C MET A 1 -1.24 -14.38 -6.16
N ALA A 2 -0.72 -13.29 -6.72
CA ALA A 2 -1.49 -12.04 -6.74
C ALA A 2 -2.75 -12.32 -7.57
N SER A 3 -3.89 -12.40 -6.90
CA SER A 3 -5.21 -12.42 -7.54
C SER A 3 -5.25 -11.19 -8.44
N PHE A 4 -5.42 -11.40 -9.75
CA PHE A 4 -5.74 -10.31 -10.65
C PHE A 4 -7.09 -9.77 -10.22
N ILE A 5 -7.11 -8.62 -9.56
CA ILE A 5 -8.33 -7.97 -9.14
C ILE A 5 -9.07 -7.49 -10.39
N GLU A 6 -10.37 -7.75 -10.48
CA GLU A 6 -11.15 -7.30 -11.62
C GLU A 6 -11.06 -5.77 -11.76
N PRO A 7 -10.83 -5.23 -12.97
CA PRO A 7 -10.69 -3.78 -13.18
C PRO A 7 -11.89 -2.96 -12.68
N SER A 8 -13.09 -3.56 -12.67
CA SER A 8 -14.33 -3.00 -12.14
C SER A 8 -14.23 -2.64 -10.65
N LEU A 9 -13.47 -3.40 -9.85
CA LEU A 9 -13.27 -3.12 -8.43
C LEU A 9 -12.47 -1.83 -8.19
N LEU A 10 -11.67 -1.38 -9.15
CA LEU A 10 -10.77 -0.22 -9.03
C LEU A 10 -11.43 1.11 -9.45
N GLU A 11 -12.66 1.07 -9.96
CA GLU A 11 -13.42 2.25 -10.41
C GLU A 11 -14.70 2.48 -9.58
N GLY A 12 -14.99 1.65 -8.58
CA GLY A 12 -16.19 1.75 -7.74
C GLY A 12 -16.00 2.42 -6.37
N GLU A 13 -17.11 2.61 -5.65
CA GLU A 13 -17.13 3.10 -4.26
C GLU A 13 -16.27 2.23 -3.33
N HIS A 14 -16.18 0.92 -3.60
CA HIS A 14 -15.35 -0.02 -2.85
C HIS A 14 -13.88 0.39 -2.80
N PHE A 15 -13.29 0.80 -3.93
CA PHE A 15 -11.91 1.26 -3.95
C PHE A 15 -11.73 2.57 -3.18
N SER A 16 -12.68 3.50 -3.32
CA SER A 16 -12.64 4.76 -2.58
C SER A 16 -12.70 4.53 -1.06
N GLU A 17 -13.52 3.59 -0.61
CA GLU A 17 -13.62 3.22 0.80
C GLU A 17 -12.36 2.50 1.29
N ALA A 18 -11.80 1.59 0.48
CA ALA A 18 -10.54 0.92 0.81
C ALA A 18 -9.39 1.93 0.98
N ILE A 19 -9.31 2.94 0.10
CA ILE A 19 -8.33 4.03 0.22
C ILE A 19 -8.59 4.85 1.48
N ARG A 20 -9.84 5.12 1.84
CA ARG A 20 -10.18 5.82 3.09
C ARG A 20 -9.71 5.06 4.32
N ILE A 21 -9.92 3.75 4.35
CA ILE A 21 -9.45 2.86 5.43
C ILE A 21 -7.92 2.91 5.53
N VAL A 22 -7.21 2.80 4.40
CA VAL A 22 -5.75 2.93 4.35
C VAL A 22 -5.31 4.28 4.91
N CYS A 23 -5.94 5.38 4.49
CA CYS A 23 -5.64 6.72 5.02
C CYS A 23 -5.79 6.78 6.54
N CYS A 24 -6.86 6.19 7.09
CA CYS A 24 -7.06 6.10 8.54
C CYS A 24 -5.96 5.27 9.23
N PHE A 25 -5.57 4.13 8.66
CA PHE A 25 -4.51 3.28 9.23
C PHE A 25 -3.16 3.98 9.30
N PHE A 26 -2.79 4.69 8.24
CA PHE A 26 -1.51 5.41 8.16
C PHE A 26 -1.58 6.83 8.73
N GLN A 27 -2.73 7.23 9.29
CA GLN A 27 -2.98 8.56 9.86
C GLN A 27 -2.64 9.71 8.88
N VAL A 28 -3.00 9.52 7.61
CA VAL A 28 -2.82 10.52 6.55
C VAL A 28 -4.19 11.05 6.10
N GLU A 29 -4.25 12.33 5.75
CA GLU A 29 -5.49 12.98 5.33
C GLU A 29 -6.00 12.43 3.99
N SER A 30 -5.10 12.26 3.03
CA SER A 30 -5.42 11.71 1.71
C SER A 30 -4.15 11.21 1.00
N LEU A 31 -4.35 10.32 0.02
CA LEU A 31 -3.30 9.95 -0.92
C LEU A 31 -3.25 10.95 -2.07
N HIS A 32 -2.04 11.23 -2.55
CA HIS A 32 -1.85 12.01 -3.75
C HIS A 32 -2.38 11.26 -4.98
N ARG A 33 -2.78 12.01 -5.99
CA ARG A 33 -3.33 11.46 -7.23
C ARG A 33 -2.37 10.47 -7.89
N GLU A 34 -1.08 10.78 -7.93
CA GLU A 34 -0.05 9.94 -8.51
C GLU A 34 0.13 8.62 -7.75
N GLN A 35 -0.09 8.63 -6.44
CA GLN A 35 -0.04 7.42 -5.60
C GLN A 35 -1.25 6.52 -5.88
N ILE A 36 -2.44 7.12 -6.02
CA ILE A 36 -3.65 6.39 -6.39
C ILE A 36 -3.51 5.78 -7.78
N GLU A 37 -3.00 6.53 -8.75
CA GLU A 37 -2.75 6.02 -10.11
C GLU A 37 -1.73 4.87 -10.10
N ALA A 38 -0.67 4.97 -9.28
CA ALA A 38 0.29 3.89 -9.10
C ALA A 38 -0.36 2.64 -8.46
N LEU A 39 -1.15 2.79 -7.40
CA LEU A 39 -1.85 1.68 -6.77
C LEU A 39 -2.81 0.98 -7.73
N LYS A 40 -3.61 1.75 -8.48
CA LYS A 40 -4.51 1.19 -9.50
C LYS A 40 -3.76 0.41 -10.56
N ALA A 41 -2.69 0.99 -11.11
CA ALA A 41 -1.89 0.29 -12.11
C ALA A 41 -1.25 -0.99 -11.55
N PHE A 42 -0.92 -1.02 -10.24
CA PHE A 42 -0.31 -2.19 -9.60
C PHE A 42 -1.32 -3.34 -9.52
N PHE A 43 -2.54 -3.04 -9.07
CA PHE A 43 -3.64 -4.03 -9.00
C PHE A 43 -4.11 -4.50 -10.38
N LEU A 44 -3.92 -3.69 -11.43
CA LEU A 44 -4.10 -4.13 -12.83
C LEU A 44 -2.98 -5.04 -13.34
N GLY A 45 -2.03 -5.42 -12.49
CA GLY A 45 -0.91 -6.32 -12.84
C GLY A 45 0.19 -5.64 -13.65
N LYS A 46 0.28 -4.31 -13.66
CA LYS A 46 1.35 -3.59 -14.36
C LYS A 46 2.59 -3.45 -13.47
N ASN A 47 3.76 -3.53 -14.08
CA ASN A 47 5.01 -3.15 -13.44
C ASN A 47 5.13 -1.63 -13.44
N ILE A 48 5.38 -1.04 -12.27
CA ILE A 48 5.36 0.41 -12.09
C ILE A 48 6.71 0.89 -11.61
N PHE A 49 7.16 1.97 -12.23
CA PHE A 49 8.22 2.80 -11.70
C PHE A 49 7.60 4.08 -11.13
N PHE A 50 7.57 4.18 -9.80
CA PHE A 50 7.06 5.36 -9.12
C PHE A 50 8.21 6.29 -8.73
N SER A 51 8.30 7.43 -9.40
CA SER A 51 9.26 8.50 -9.09
C SER A 51 8.52 9.70 -8.55
N ALA A 52 8.91 10.16 -7.36
CA ALA A 52 8.39 11.39 -6.79
C ALA A 52 9.53 12.12 -6.06
N GLY A 53 9.42 13.43 -5.83
CA GLY A 53 10.46 14.23 -5.14
C GLY A 53 10.57 13.97 -3.63
N THR A 54 11.75 14.17 -3.05
CA THR A 54 11.97 14.17 -1.59
C THR A 54 11.27 15.36 -0.95
N GLY A 55 10.37 15.10 0.00
CA GLY A 55 9.42 16.08 0.55
C GLY A 55 7.98 15.57 0.58
N TYR A 56 7.70 14.50 -0.18
CA TYR A 56 6.37 13.87 -0.21
C TYR A 56 6.06 12.95 0.97
N GLY A 57 7.00 12.65 1.90
CA GLY A 57 6.80 11.86 3.14
C GLY A 57 6.18 10.44 3.01
N ILE A 58 5.67 10.10 1.83
CA ILE A 58 4.58 9.14 1.60
C ILE A 58 4.96 8.23 0.40
N LYS A 59 6.26 8.12 0.04
CA LYS A 59 6.68 7.17 -1.02
C LYS A 59 6.54 5.73 -0.58
N SER A 60 6.91 5.48 0.67
CA SER A 60 6.79 4.15 1.28
C SER A 60 5.35 3.69 1.38
N LEU A 61 4.42 4.64 1.52
CA LEU A 61 3.00 4.34 1.61
C LEU A 61 2.47 3.60 0.37
N VAL A 62 3.01 3.87 -0.83
CA VAL A 62 2.53 3.20 -2.06
C VAL A 62 2.74 1.70 -1.98
N PHE A 63 3.89 1.22 -1.49
CA PHE A 63 4.13 -0.23 -1.37
C PHE A 63 3.69 -0.81 -0.02
N GLN A 64 3.63 -0.01 1.04
CA GLN A 64 3.11 -0.45 2.34
C GLN A 64 1.58 -0.59 2.36
N ALA A 65 0.86 0.20 1.55
CA ALA A 65 -0.59 0.10 1.43
C ALA A 65 -1.05 -1.08 0.58
N VAL A 66 -0.20 -1.62 -0.30
CA VAL A 66 -0.54 -2.74 -1.19
C VAL A 66 -1.14 -3.95 -0.45
N PRO A 67 -0.49 -4.54 0.58
CA PRO A 67 -1.04 -5.72 1.25
C PRO A 67 -2.38 -5.41 1.94
N LEU A 68 -2.50 -4.23 2.55
CA LEU A 68 -3.75 -3.79 3.19
C LEU A 68 -4.87 -3.62 2.16
N LEU A 69 -4.58 -2.99 1.02
CA LEU A 69 -5.53 -2.82 -0.06
C LEU A 69 -5.91 -4.15 -0.71
N ALA A 70 -4.96 -5.07 -0.86
CA ALA A 70 -5.24 -6.41 -1.39
C ALA A 70 -6.26 -7.14 -0.49
N ASP A 71 -6.05 -7.11 0.83
CA ASP A 71 -6.97 -7.73 1.78
C ASP A 71 -8.36 -7.08 1.74
N LEU A 72 -8.42 -5.75 1.66
CA LEU A 72 -9.69 -5.00 1.60
C LEU A 72 -10.45 -5.23 0.30
N LEU A 73 -9.76 -5.36 -0.83
CA LEU A 73 -10.37 -5.54 -2.14
C LEU A 73 -10.82 -6.99 -2.39
N ASP A 74 -10.12 -7.98 -1.85
CA ASP A 74 -10.51 -9.41 -1.93
C ASP A 74 -11.45 -9.84 -0.78
N GLU A 75 -11.96 -8.90 0.04
CA GLU A 75 -12.79 -9.16 1.24
C GLU A 75 -12.15 -10.17 2.21
N GLN A 76 -10.82 -10.22 2.26
CA GLN A 76 -10.07 -11.09 3.14
C GLN A 76 -9.87 -10.47 4.53
N VAL A 77 -9.51 -11.31 5.49
CA VAL A 77 -9.11 -10.83 6.82
C VAL A 77 -7.84 -9.99 6.68
N VAL A 78 -7.85 -8.78 7.23
CA VAL A 78 -6.68 -7.89 7.22
C VAL A 78 -5.47 -8.61 7.85
N GLY A 79 -4.35 -8.62 7.12
CA GLY A 79 -3.12 -9.33 7.49
C GLY A 79 -2.92 -10.66 6.74
N SER A 80 -3.72 -10.96 5.72
CA SER A 80 -3.59 -12.18 4.90
C SER A 80 -2.55 -12.01 3.79
N SER A 81 -2.50 -10.82 3.20
CA SER A 81 -1.58 -10.48 2.12
C SER A 81 -0.19 -10.09 2.63
N ILE A 82 0.84 -10.59 1.96
CA ILE A 82 2.25 -10.32 2.30
C ILE A 82 2.91 -9.55 1.15
N ALA A 83 3.56 -8.44 1.48
CA ALA A 83 4.43 -7.70 0.56
C ALA A 83 5.90 -7.93 0.92
N ILE A 84 6.72 -8.25 -0.08
CA ILE A 84 8.17 -8.39 0.08
C ILE A 84 8.82 -7.12 -0.42
N ILE A 85 9.49 -6.40 0.49
CA ILE A 85 10.16 -5.14 0.18
C ILE A 85 11.67 -5.38 0.23
N ILE A 86 12.34 -5.14 -0.90
CA ILE A 86 13.79 -5.28 -1.00
C ILE A 86 14.41 -3.90 -0.84
N CYS A 87 15.22 -3.72 0.20
CA CYS A 87 15.94 -2.48 0.45
C CYS A 87 17.43 -2.76 0.68
N PRO A 88 18.35 -2.01 0.05
CA PRO A 88 19.78 -2.19 0.25
C PRO A 88 20.30 -1.67 1.61
N LEU A 89 19.50 -0.88 2.33
CA LEU A 89 19.90 -0.20 3.56
C LEU A 89 19.18 -0.81 4.76
N VAL A 90 19.91 -1.56 5.58
CA VAL A 90 19.37 -2.22 6.79
C VAL A 90 18.78 -1.22 7.77
N SER A 91 19.44 -0.07 8.00
CA SER A 91 18.92 0.97 8.89
C SER A 91 17.55 1.47 8.44
N LEU A 92 17.35 1.62 7.13
CA LEU A 92 16.07 2.04 6.58
C LEU A 92 14.99 0.96 6.80
N MET A 93 15.34 -0.33 6.64
CA MET A 93 14.38 -1.42 6.92
C MET A 93 13.95 -1.42 8.39
N LEU A 94 14.90 -1.28 9.32
CA LEU A 94 14.61 -1.25 10.75
C LEU A 94 13.68 -0.08 11.12
N ASP A 95 13.93 1.11 10.59
CA ASP A 95 13.09 2.28 10.81
C ASP A 95 11.66 2.06 10.29
N GLN A 96 11.50 1.45 9.11
CA GLN A 96 10.19 1.15 8.53
C GLN A 96 9.45 0.05 9.32
N VAL A 97 10.15 -1.00 9.77
CA VAL A 97 9.55 -2.07 10.58
C VAL A 97 9.09 -1.53 11.94
N ALA A 98 9.90 -0.67 12.58
CA ALA A 98 9.53 -0.02 13.83
C ALA A 98 8.28 0.87 13.66
N TYR A 99 8.20 1.63 12.56
CA TYR A 99 7.04 2.44 12.22
C TYR A 99 5.77 1.59 11.97
N LEU A 100 5.87 0.52 11.17
CA LEU A 100 4.71 -0.35 10.90
C LEU A 100 4.21 -1.04 12.17
N LYS A 101 5.13 -1.48 13.05
CA LYS A 101 4.78 -2.07 14.35
C LYS A 101 4.09 -1.05 15.27
N SER A 102 4.48 0.22 15.24
CA SER A 102 3.82 1.26 16.06
C SER A 102 2.39 1.54 15.59
N LEU A 103 2.07 1.27 14.32
CA LEU A 103 0.71 1.31 13.76
C LEU A 103 -0.09 0.01 14.00
N GLY A 104 0.49 -1.00 14.64
CA GLY A 104 -0.15 -2.30 14.88
C GLY A 104 -0.12 -3.26 13.68
N LEU A 105 0.69 -2.96 12.64
CA LEU A 105 0.88 -3.84 11.50
C LEU A 105 2.00 -4.86 11.77
N ASN A 106 1.81 -6.08 11.27
CA ASN A 106 2.83 -7.12 11.36
C ASN A 106 3.89 -6.90 10.28
N ALA A 107 5.15 -6.72 10.69
CA ALA A 107 6.29 -6.53 9.81
C ALA A 107 7.55 -7.16 10.42
N ALA A 108 8.43 -7.66 9.56
CA ALA A 108 9.70 -8.27 9.94
C ALA A 108 10.82 -7.80 8.99
N ASP A 109 12.03 -7.73 9.53
CA ASP A 109 13.30 -7.38 8.87
C ASP A 109 14.14 -8.62 8.52
#